data_AF-A0A0S8BAH0-F1
#
_entry.id   AF-A0A0S8BAH0-F1
#
_cell.length_a   1.000
_cell.length_b   1.000
_cell.length_c   1.000
_cell.angle_alpha   90.00
_cell.angle_beta   90.00
_cell.angle_gamma   90.00
#
_symmetry.space_group_name_H-M   'P 1'
#
loop_
_entity.id
_entity.type
_entity.pdbx_description
1 polymer ?
#
loop_
_entity_poly.entity_id
_entity_poly.type
_entity_poly.pdbx_seq_one_letter_code
_entity_poly.pdbx_strand_id
1 'polypeptide(L)' 'MVFYNPAGAPELACDECGCRWFDRMNNCCYECGTPVSAAAMDEYQRALTAFAARHGSDNPDPA' A
#
# COMPACT_ATOMS: atom_id res chain seq x y z
N MET A 1 -6.15 -0.46 -5.83
CA MET A 1 -5.91 1.00 -5.88
C MET A 1 -5.06 1.48 -4.71
N VAL A 2 -4.38 2.61 -4.88
CA VAL A 2 -3.68 3.34 -3.81
C VAL A 2 -4.55 4.50 -3.34
N PHE A 3 -4.64 4.73 -2.03
CA PHE A 3 -5.27 5.91 -1.45
C PHE A 3 -4.36 6.52 -0.37
N TYR A 4 -4.67 7.74 0.08
CA TYR A 4 -3.89 8.41 1.11
C TYR A 4 -4.71 8.55 2.38
N ASN A 5 -4.13 8.20 3.52
CA ASN A 5 -4.77 8.40 4.82
C ASN A 5 -4.71 9.88 5.24
N PRO A 6 -5.37 10.29 6.34
CA PRO A 6 -5.37 11.69 6.78
C PRO A 6 -3.98 12.27 7.10
N ALA A 7 -2.98 11.44 7.39
CA ALA A 7 -1.59 11.85 7.57
C ALA A 7 -0.83 11.99 6.23
N GLY A 8 -1.49 11.68 5.11
CA GLY A 8 -0.92 11.71 3.77
C GLY A 8 -0.06 10.49 3.44
N ALA A 9 -0.07 9.44 4.26
CA ALA A 9 0.65 8.21 3.96
C ALA A 9 -0.14 7.37 2.95
N PRO A 10 0.52 6.81 1.92
CA PRO A 10 -0.15 5.94 0.96
C PRO A 10 -0.51 4.59 1.60
N GLU A 11 -1.65 4.04 1.20
CA GLU A 11 -2.18 2.75 1.63
C GLU A 11 -2.81 2.00 0.43
N LEU A 12 -2.84 0.67 0.49
CA LEU A 12 -3.46 -0.19 -0.52
C LEU A 12 -4.91 -0.50 -0.17
N ALA A 13 -5.79 -0.44 -1.16
CA ALA A 13 -7.14 -0.99 -1.10
C ALA A 13 -7.44 -1.90 -2.29
N CYS A 14 -8.26 -2.92 -2.07
CA CYS A 14 -8.75 -3.80 -3.10
C CYS A 14 -9.67 -3.05 -4.07
N ASP A 15 -9.47 -3.24 -5.38
CA ASP A 15 -10.31 -2.63 -6.42
C ASP A 15 -11.70 -3.29 -6.52
N GLU A 16 -11.86 -4.51 -6.01
CA GLU A 16 -13.10 -5.28 -6.11
C GLU A 16 -14.03 -5.06 -4.91
N CYS A 17 -13.50 -5.22 -3.68
CA CYS A 17 -14.31 -5.09 -2.46
C CYS A 17 -14.07 -3.81 -1.66
N GLY A 18 -13.08 -2.99 -2.02
CA GLY A 18 -12.72 -1.76 -1.29
C GLY A 18 -12.03 -2.00 0.06
N CYS A 19 -11.79 -3.26 0.44
CA CYS A 19 -11.09 -3.62 1.67
C CYS A 19 -9.66 -3.06 1.68
N ARG A 20 -9.24 -2.56 2.84
CA ARG A 20 -7.92 -1.93 3.07
C ARG A 20 -6.93 -2.88 3.73
N TRP A 21 -7.31 -4.14 3.89
CA TRP A 21 -6.50 -5.17 4.50
C TRP A 21 -5.80 -5.96 3.39
N PHE A 22 -4.48 -5.78 3.31
CA PHE A 22 -3.63 -6.40 2.29
C PHE A 22 -2.81 -7.54 2.89
N ASP A 23 -2.90 -8.73 2.30
CA ASP A 23 -2.04 -9.86 2.60
C ASP A 23 -0.72 -9.72 1.84
N ARG A 24 0.34 -9.38 2.56
CA ARG A 24 1.69 -9.20 2.01
C ARG A 24 2.39 -10.52 1.68
N MET A 25 1.93 -11.65 2.21
CA MET A 25 2.52 -12.95 1.92
C MET A 25 2.06 -13.46 0.54
N ASN A 26 0.79 -13.23 0.22
CA ASN A 26 0.15 -13.73 -1.00
C ASN A 26 -0.11 -12.66 -2.06
N ASN A 27 0.20 -11.39 -1.77
CA ASN A 27 -0.07 -10.24 -2.63
C ASN A 27 -1.55 -10.15 -3.08
N CYS A 28 -2.48 -10.37 -2.16
CA CYS A 28 -3.91 -10.33 -2.43
C CYS A 28 -4.69 -9.57 -1.35
N CYS A 29 -5.95 -9.27 -1.66
CA CYS A 29 -6.89 -8.77 -0.66
C CYS A 29 -7.11 -9.85 0.40
N TYR A 30 -6.97 -9.47 1.67
CA TYR A 30 -7.19 -10.38 2.79
C TYR A 30 -8.64 -10.88 2.86
N GLU A 31 -9.60 -10.06 2.46
CA GLU A 31 -11.03 -10.38 2.58
C GLU A 31 -11.55 -11.22 1.40
N CYS A 32 -11.35 -10.78 0.16
CA CYS A 32 -11.92 -11.45 -1.00
C CYS A 32 -10.92 -12.33 -1.78
N GLY A 33 -9.63 -12.30 -1.41
CA GLY A 33 -8.59 -13.05 -2.08
C GLY A 33 -8.19 -12.52 -3.47
N THR A 34 -8.79 -11.42 -3.95
CA THR A 34 -8.43 -10.84 -5.25
C THR A 34 -6.96 -10.45 -5.27
N PRO A 35 -6.17 -10.93 -6.25
CA PRO A 35 -4.78 -10.52 -6.39
C PRO A 35 -4.66 -9.02 -6.60
N VAL A 36 -3.71 -8.39 -5.91
CA VAL A 36 -3.40 -6.98 -6.19
C VAL A 36 -2.60 -6.93 -7.49
N SER A 37 -3.02 -6.08 -8.42
CA SER A 37 -2.36 -5.95 -9.70
C SER A 37 -0.92 -5.43 -9.51
N ALA A 38 -0.01 -5.88 -10.38
CA ALA A 38 1.37 -5.39 -10.38
C ALA A 38 1.44 -3.86 -10.53
N ALA A 39 0.53 -3.27 -11.33
CA ALA A 39 0.44 -1.82 -11.49
C ALA A 39 0.10 -1.09 -10.18
N ALA A 40 -0.82 -1.63 -9.36
CA ALA A 40 -1.15 -1.04 -8.07
C ALA A 40 0.01 -1.17 -7.06
N MET A 41 0.76 -2.28 -7.11
CA MET A 41 1.98 -2.45 -6.30
C MET A 41 3.08 -1.46 -6.71
N ASP A 42 3.30 -1.26 -8.01
CA ASP A 42 4.26 -0.29 -8.53
C ASP A 42 3.90 1.15 -8.14
N GLU A 43 2.62 1.51 -8.25
CA GLU A 43 2.11 2.81 -7.81
C GLU A 43 2.31 3.01 -6.30
N TYR A 44 1.99 1.99 -5.50
CA TYR A 44 2.16 2.03 -4.05
C TYR A 44 3.62 2.23 -3.65
N GLN A 45 4.53 1.50 -4.29
CA GLN A 45 5.96 1.63 -4.02
C GLN A 45 6.49 3.04 -4.37
N ARG A 46 6.04 3.61 -5.49
CA ARG A 46 6.38 5.00 -5.87
C ARG A 46 5.85 6.00 -4.85
N ALA A 47 4.62 5.82 -4.39
CA ALA A 47 4.01 6.68 -3.39
C ALA A 47 4.73 6.60 -2.04
N LEU A 48 5.14 5.40 -1.60
CA LEU A 48 5.95 5.21 -0.39
C LEU A 48 7.29 5.95 -0.48
N THR A 49 8.00 5.83 -1.60
CA THR A 49 9.26 6.56 -1.81
C THR A 49 9.05 8.07 -1.75
N ALA A 50 7.99 8.59 -2.37
CA ALA A 50 7.66 10.02 -2.33
C ALA A 50 7.28 10.50 -0.92
N PHE A 51 6.52 9.69 -0.18
CA PHE A 51 6.16 9.99 1.21
C PHE A 51 7.41 10.01 2.10
N ALA A 52 8.28 9.00 2.02
CA ALA A 52 9.52 8.93 2.80
C ALA A 52 10.46 10.11 2.52
N ALA A 53 10.57 10.55 1.26
CA ALA A 53 11.38 11.71 0.89
C ALA A 53 10.86 13.03 1.51
N ARG A 54 9.54 13.19 1.66
CA ARG A 54 8.91 14.37 2.26
C ARG A 54 9.00 14.37 3.79
N HIS A 55 8.98 13.19 4.40
CA HIS A 55 8.94 13.02 5.85
C HIS A 55 10.32 12.79 6.50
N GLY A 56 11.40 12.85 5.71
CA GLY A 56 12.77 12.82 6.21
C GLY A 56 13.11 11.50 6.91
N SER A 57 13.17 10.41 6.15
CA SER A 57 13.78 9.11 6.54
C SER A 57 13.57 8.68 8.00
N ASP A 58 12.36 8.81 8.54
CA ASP A 58 11.98 8.10 9.76
C ASP A 58 11.44 6.74 9.34
N ASN A 59 12.37 5.85 9.00
CA ASN A 59 12.10 4.47 8.65
C ASN A 59 12.85 3.60 9.66
N PRO A 60 12.22 3.19 10.79
CA PRO A 60 12.72 2.03 11.49
C PRO A 60 12.35 0.80 10.66
N ASP A 61 13.35 0.23 9.98
CA ASP A 61 13.30 -1.13 9.45
C ASP A 61 12.91 -2.10 10.59
N PRO A 62 12.14 -3.17 10.33
CA PRO A 62 11.81 -4.15 11.35
C PRO A 62 13.06 -5.01 11.64
N ALA A 63 13.45 -5.04 12.91
CA ALA A 63 14.49 -5.92 13.44
C ALA A 63 14.12 -7.42 13.37
#